data_AF-A0A7K7BJH2-F1
#
_entry.id   AF-A0A7K7BJH2-F1
#
_cell.length_a   1.000
_cell.length_b   1.000
_cell.length_c   1.000
_cell.angle_alpha   90.00
_cell.angle_beta   90.00
_cell.angle_gamma   90.00
#
_symmetry.space_group_name_H-M   'P 1'
#
loop_
_entity.id
_entity.type
_entity.pdbx_description
1 polymer ?
#
loop_
_entity_poly.entity_id
_entity_poly.type
_entity_poly.pdbx_seq_one_letter_code
_entity_poly.pdbx_strand_id
1 'polypeptide(L)'
;GPAPAPTCPAACSCSNQASRVVCTRRELLEVPASISVNTRYLNLQENHIQVIRTDTFKHLRHLEILQLSKNLVRKVEVGAFNGLPNLNTLELFDNRLTTVPTQAFEYLSKLRELWLRNNPIESIPSYAFNRVPSLRRLDLGELKKLEYISEGAFEGLYNLKYLNLGMCNIKDMPNLTPLVGLEELEMSGNHFPEIKPGSFHGLKSLKKLWIMNSQISAIERNAFDDLKALEELNLAHNNLASLPHDLFTPLPRLERVHLNHNPWRCDCDVLWLSWWLKETVPSNTTCCARCHAPPPLRGRYIGELEQSHFTCYAPVIVEPPADLNVTEGMAAELKCRTGTAMTSVNWLTPNGTLMTHGSYRVRISVLHDGTLNFTNVTVQDTGQYTCMVTNAAGNTTASATLNVSAADAAAAAAAAAAATGYTYFTTVTVE
;
A
#
# COMPACT_ATOMS: atom_id res chain seq x y z
N GLY A 1 -28.92 18.56 -49.22
CA GLY A 1 -28.60 19.91 -48.70
C GLY A 1 -27.21 19.87 -48.10
N PRO A 2 -26.44 20.96 -48.13
CA PRO A 2 -25.13 20.96 -47.48
C PRO A 2 -25.32 20.72 -45.98
N ALA A 3 -24.50 19.85 -45.38
CA ALA A 3 -24.53 19.57 -43.95
C ALA A 3 -24.40 20.88 -43.16
N PRO A 4 -25.13 21.06 -42.04
CA PRO A 4 -24.98 22.26 -41.23
C PRO A 4 -23.50 22.40 -40.83
N ALA A 5 -22.93 23.58 -41.06
CA ALA A 5 -21.55 23.86 -40.72
C ALA A 5 -21.30 23.47 -39.25
N PRO A 6 -20.17 22.83 -38.92
CA PRO A 6 -19.85 22.48 -37.53
C PRO A 6 -19.79 23.77 -36.72
N THR A 7 -20.85 24.03 -35.94
CA THR A 7 -20.97 25.24 -35.14
C THR A 7 -19.96 25.15 -34.00
N CYS A 8 -18.89 25.93 -34.11
CA CYS A 8 -18.00 26.18 -32.98
C CYS A 8 -18.70 27.14 -32.01
N PRO A 9 -18.70 26.89 -30.69
CA PRO A 9 -19.22 27.86 -29.73
C PRO A 9 -18.46 29.19 -29.84
N ALA A 10 -19.16 30.31 -29.73
CA ALA A 10 -18.57 31.65 -29.92
C ALA A 10 -17.40 31.96 -28.97
N ALA A 11 -17.44 31.41 -27.75
CA ALA A 11 -16.39 31.57 -26.76
C ALA A 11 -15.19 30.62 -26.97
N CYS A 12 -15.28 29.66 -27.88
CA CYS A 12 -14.33 28.57 -28.04
C CYS A 12 -13.55 28.67 -29.36
N SER A 13 -12.42 27.99 -29.40
CA SER A 13 -11.64 27.76 -30.62
C SER A 13 -11.77 26.30 -31.04
N CYS A 14 -12.12 26.07 -32.30
CA CYS A 14 -12.31 24.74 -32.85
C CYS A 14 -11.34 24.48 -34.00
N SER A 15 -10.72 23.31 -34.02
CA SER A 15 -9.82 22.87 -35.09
C SER A 15 -10.16 21.46 -35.58
N ASN A 16 -9.55 21.05 -36.69
CA ASN A 16 -9.72 19.71 -37.28
C ASN A 16 -11.19 19.32 -37.48
N GLN A 17 -11.94 20.13 -38.23
CA GLN A 17 -13.39 19.93 -38.47
C GLN A 17 -14.21 19.85 -37.16
N ALA A 18 -13.81 20.65 -36.15
CA ALA A 18 -14.38 20.66 -34.80
C ALA A 18 -14.22 19.36 -34.00
N SER A 19 -13.25 18.51 -34.35
CA SER A 19 -12.87 17.36 -33.52
C SER A 19 -12.11 17.77 -32.25
N ARG A 20 -11.44 18.93 -32.27
CA ARG A 20 -10.78 19.52 -31.11
C ARG A 20 -11.43 20.85 -30.77
N VAL A 21 -11.99 20.98 -29.57
CA VAL A 21 -12.69 22.18 -29.09
C VAL A 21 -12.01 22.66 -27.80
N VAL A 22 -11.57 23.91 -27.79
CA VAL A 22 -10.81 24.53 -26.69
C VAL A 22 -11.52 25.79 -26.22
N CYS A 23 -11.94 25.82 -24.96
CA CYS A 23 -12.65 26.94 -24.34
C CYS A 23 -11.98 27.37 -23.02
N THR A 24 -10.65 27.41 -22.98
CA THR A 24 -9.89 27.76 -21.76
C THR A 24 -9.88 29.25 -21.48
N ARG A 25 -9.92 29.63 -20.18
CA ARG A 25 -9.84 31.04 -19.73
C ARG A 25 -10.93 31.93 -20.31
N ARG A 26 -12.18 31.46 -20.29
CA ARG A 26 -13.33 32.16 -20.88
C ARG A 26 -14.38 32.58 -19.85
N GLU A 27 -14.06 32.46 -18.55
CA GLU A 27 -14.94 32.80 -17.44
C GLU A 27 -16.31 32.07 -17.51
N LEU A 28 -16.34 30.89 -18.14
CA LEU A 28 -17.58 30.15 -18.35
C LEU A 28 -18.15 29.67 -17.01
N LEU A 29 -19.40 30.02 -16.73
CA LEU A 29 -20.15 29.55 -15.57
C LEU A 29 -20.77 28.16 -15.79
N GLU A 30 -20.99 27.80 -17.06
CA GLU A 30 -21.63 26.56 -17.49
C GLU A 30 -20.96 26.00 -18.76
N VAL A 31 -21.21 24.73 -19.06
CA VAL A 31 -20.71 24.09 -20.29
C VAL A 31 -21.45 24.68 -21.51
N PRO A 32 -20.75 25.11 -22.58
CA PRO A 32 -21.40 25.63 -23.79
C PRO A 32 -22.31 24.59 -24.44
N ALA A 33 -23.54 24.98 -24.82
CA ALA A 33 -24.51 24.06 -25.43
C ALA A 33 -24.18 23.65 -26.87
N SER A 34 -23.49 24.52 -27.63
CA SER A 34 -23.27 24.36 -29.07
C SER A 34 -21.97 23.62 -29.42
N ILE A 35 -21.70 22.48 -28.79
CA ILE A 35 -20.49 21.67 -29.05
C ILE A 35 -20.77 20.68 -30.19
N SER A 36 -19.84 20.58 -31.14
CA SER A 36 -19.96 19.69 -32.30
C SER A 36 -20.01 18.21 -31.90
N VAL A 37 -20.87 17.43 -32.56
CA VAL A 37 -20.97 15.96 -32.35
C VAL A 37 -19.73 15.19 -32.80
N ASN A 38 -18.85 15.82 -33.59
CA ASN A 38 -17.59 15.24 -34.06
C ASN A 38 -16.43 15.43 -33.06
N THR A 39 -16.67 16.15 -31.95
CA THR A 39 -15.64 16.44 -30.95
C THR A 39 -15.11 15.16 -30.30
N ARG A 40 -13.79 14.98 -30.35
CA ARG A 40 -13.02 13.92 -29.68
C ARG A 40 -12.24 14.44 -28.49
N TYR A 41 -11.84 15.70 -28.53
CA TYR A 41 -11.11 16.39 -27.46
C TYR A 41 -11.84 17.67 -27.10
N LEU A 42 -12.25 17.78 -25.83
CA LEU A 42 -12.91 18.96 -25.28
C LEU A 42 -12.14 19.47 -24.08
N ASN A 43 -11.62 20.70 -24.18
CA ASN A 43 -10.92 21.38 -23.09
C ASN A 43 -11.74 22.56 -22.57
N LEU A 44 -12.19 22.45 -21.32
CA LEU A 44 -12.95 23.47 -20.58
C LEU A 44 -12.19 23.93 -19.32
N GLN A 45 -10.86 23.79 -19.29
CA GLN A 45 -10.04 24.14 -18.14
C GLN A 45 -9.99 25.65 -17.86
N GLU A 46 -9.70 26.01 -16.60
CA GLU A 46 -9.52 27.41 -16.18
C GLU A 46 -10.78 28.26 -16.46
N ASN A 47 -11.94 27.76 -16.03
CA ASN A 47 -13.23 28.45 -16.08
C ASN A 47 -13.88 28.48 -14.68
N HIS A 48 -15.15 28.88 -14.60
CA HIS A 48 -15.90 29.04 -13.35
C HIS A 48 -17.09 28.07 -13.27
N ILE A 49 -16.99 26.92 -13.92
CA ILE A 49 -18.08 25.92 -13.95
C ILE A 49 -18.24 25.33 -12.55
N GLN A 50 -19.47 25.37 -12.01
CA GLN A 50 -19.76 24.90 -10.65
C GLN A 50 -20.50 23.56 -10.59
N VAL A 51 -21.36 23.30 -11.57
CA VAL A 51 -22.24 22.12 -11.58
C VAL A 51 -22.20 21.50 -12.97
N ILE A 52 -21.98 20.19 -13.03
CA ILE A 52 -22.14 19.41 -14.25
C ILE A 52 -23.48 18.71 -14.17
N ARG A 53 -24.41 19.14 -15.02
CA ARG A 53 -25.79 18.65 -15.00
C ARG A 53 -25.93 17.32 -15.74
N THR A 54 -27.01 16.61 -15.43
CA THR A 54 -27.42 15.38 -16.12
C THR A 54 -27.44 15.59 -17.64
N ASP A 55 -26.95 14.60 -18.41
CA ASP A 55 -26.99 14.59 -19.88
C ASP A 55 -26.25 15.76 -20.58
N THR A 56 -25.40 16.53 -19.87
CA THR A 56 -24.66 17.68 -20.43
C THR A 56 -23.88 17.32 -21.70
N PHE A 57 -23.34 16.10 -21.79
CA PHE A 57 -22.50 15.64 -22.91
C PHE A 57 -23.15 14.55 -23.78
N LYS A 58 -24.47 14.34 -23.66
CA LYS A 58 -25.19 13.19 -24.24
C LYS A 58 -24.96 12.94 -25.73
N HIS A 59 -24.74 14.00 -26.49
CA HIS A 59 -24.58 13.94 -27.95
C HIS A 59 -23.13 13.69 -28.40
N LEU A 60 -22.15 13.75 -27.50
CA LEU A 60 -20.73 13.69 -27.83
C LEU A 60 -20.18 12.25 -27.87
N ARG A 61 -20.77 11.41 -28.73
CA ARG A 61 -20.46 9.97 -28.79
C ARG A 61 -19.01 9.65 -29.18
N HIS A 62 -18.32 10.57 -29.84
CA HIS A 62 -16.93 10.43 -30.27
C HIS A 62 -15.92 10.98 -29.26
N LEU A 63 -16.38 11.55 -28.14
CA LEU A 63 -15.49 12.18 -27.18
C LEU A 63 -14.60 11.12 -26.52
N GLU A 64 -13.29 11.36 -26.57
CA GLU A 64 -12.26 10.49 -26.00
C GLU A 64 -11.60 11.16 -24.78
N ILE A 65 -11.40 12.48 -24.83
CA ILE A 65 -10.73 13.25 -23.77
C ILE A 65 -11.62 14.43 -23.36
N LEU A 66 -11.98 14.48 -22.07
CA LEU A 66 -12.75 15.57 -21.46
C LEU A 66 -11.95 16.20 -20.33
N GLN A 67 -11.57 17.47 -20.51
CA GLN A 67 -10.82 18.22 -19.50
C GLN A 67 -11.70 19.29 -18.84
N LEU A 68 -12.01 19.08 -17.57
CA LEU A 68 -12.82 19.95 -16.71
C LEU A 68 -12.03 20.46 -15.49
N SER A 69 -10.71 20.35 -15.54
CA SER A 69 -9.80 20.70 -14.46
C SER A 69 -9.72 22.21 -14.21
N LYS A 70 -9.27 22.62 -13.03
CA LYS A 70 -9.15 24.05 -12.64
C LYS A 70 -10.44 24.83 -12.84
N ASN A 71 -11.56 24.24 -12.41
CA ASN A 71 -12.88 24.87 -12.38
C ASN A 71 -13.33 25.04 -10.92
N LEU A 72 -14.60 25.36 -10.71
CA LEU A 72 -15.23 25.48 -9.39
C LEU A 72 -16.23 24.34 -9.15
N VAL A 73 -16.03 23.19 -9.80
CA VAL A 73 -17.03 22.10 -9.81
C VAL A 73 -17.19 21.56 -8.40
N ARG A 74 -18.37 21.78 -7.82
CA ARG A 74 -18.76 21.32 -6.48
C ARG A 74 -19.73 20.15 -6.52
N LYS A 75 -20.42 19.95 -7.64
CA LYS A 75 -21.42 18.88 -7.82
C LYS A 75 -21.39 18.34 -9.25
N VAL A 76 -21.40 17.01 -9.35
CA VAL A 76 -21.63 16.28 -10.59
C VAL A 76 -22.91 15.46 -10.40
N GLU A 77 -23.91 15.72 -11.23
CA GLU A 77 -25.18 15.00 -11.14
C GLU A 77 -25.09 13.56 -11.65
N VAL A 78 -26.03 12.72 -11.22
CA VAL A 78 -26.16 11.35 -11.73
C VAL A 78 -26.39 11.40 -13.24
N GLY A 79 -25.67 10.58 -14.01
CA GLY A 79 -25.78 10.59 -15.46
C GLY A 79 -25.24 11.85 -16.15
N ALA A 80 -24.44 12.68 -15.47
CA ALA A 80 -23.78 13.83 -16.09
C ALA A 80 -22.92 13.46 -17.32
N PHE A 81 -22.32 12.26 -17.30
CA PHE A 81 -21.45 11.73 -18.35
C PHE A 81 -22.15 10.71 -19.27
N ASN A 82 -23.48 10.68 -19.27
CA ASN A 82 -24.25 9.83 -20.18
C ASN A 82 -23.92 10.14 -21.64
N GLY A 83 -24.00 9.12 -22.50
CA GLY A 83 -23.79 9.27 -23.95
C GLY A 83 -22.32 9.38 -24.37
N LEU A 84 -21.37 9.05 -23.48
CA LEU A 84 -19.92 9.10 -23.72
C LEU A 84 -19.27 7.69 -23.81
N PRO A 85 -19.65 6.83 -24.79
CA PRO A 85 -19.18 5.45 -24.87
C PRO A 85 -17.70 5.30 -25.26
N ASN A 86 -17.08 6.38 -25.76
CA ASN A 86 -15.68 6.41 -26.19
C ASN A 86 -14.75 7.15 -25.24
N LEU A 87 -15.27 7.66 -24.12
CA LEU A 87 -14.48 8.44 -23.19
C LEU A 87 -13.37 7.58 -22.60
N ASN A 88 -12.15 8.06 -22.73
CA ASN A 88 -10.92 7.38 -22.32
C ASN A 88 -10.29 8.09 -21.12
N THR A 89 -10.22 9.43 -21.18
CA THR A 89 -9.61 10.27 -20.16
C THR A 89 -10.60 11.32 -19.65
N LEU A 90 -10.80 11.35 -18.34
CA LEU A 90 -11.61 12.35 -17.64
C LEU A 90 -10.76 13.08 -16.61
N GLU A 91 -10.58 14.39 -16.81
CA GLU A 91 -9.86 15.23 -15.87
C GLU A 91 -10.80 16.14 -15.08
N LEU A 92 -10.79 15.98 -13.76
CA LEU A 92 -11.58 16.73 -12.79
C LEU A 92 -10.71 17.30 -11.65
N PHE A 93 -9.40 17.36 -11.85
CA PHE A 93 -8.46 17.86 -10.85
C PHE A 93 -8.56 19.38 -10.63
N ASP A 94 -8.08 19.87 -9.48
CA ASP A 94 -8.16 21.28 -9.08
C ASP A 94 -9.61 21.82 -9.10
N ASN A 95 -10.56 21.08 -8.51
CA ASN A 95 -11.97 21.46 -8.41
C ASN A 95 -12.41 21.68 -6.95
N ARG A 96 -13.71 21.59 -6.66
CA ARG A 96 -14.31 21.80 -5.34
C ARG A 96 -15.19 20.62 -4.92
N LEU A 97 -14.88 19.42 -5.41
CA LEU A 97 -15.63 18.20 -5.08
C LEU A 97 -15.33 17.78 -3.64
N THR A 98 -16.37 17.65 -2.81
CA THR A 98 -16.26 17.15 -1.43
C THR A 98 -16.42 15.65 -1.30
N THR A 99 -16.95 14.99 -2.33
CA THR A 99 -17.17 13.54 -2.39
C THR A 99 -16.85 13.02 -3.79
N VAL A 100 -16.54 11.72 -3.88
CA VAL A 100 -16.39 11.03 -5.17
C VAL A 100 -17.78 10.84 -5.80
N PRO A 101 -18.04 11.33 -7.03
CA PRO A 101 -19.35 11.22 -7.66
C PRO A 101 -19.59 9.84 -8.28
N THR A 102 -19.63 8.79 -7.46
CA THR A 102 -19.71 7.38 -7.89
C THR A 102 -20.83 7.09 -8.90
N GLN A 103 -22.01 7.67 -8.69
CA GLN A 103 -23.17 7.48 -9.57
C GLN A 103 -23.05 8.23 -10.91
N ALA A 104 -22.16 9.22 -11.04
CA ALA A 104 -21.95 9.92 -12.30
C ALA A 104 -21.15 9.07 -13.30
N PHE A 105 -20.37 8.08 -12.83
CA PHE A 105 -19.50 7.24 -13.64
C PHE A 105 -20.21 6.05 -14.29
N GLU A 106 -21.54 6.04 -14.33
CA GLU A 106 -22.32 4.94 -14.89
C GLU A 106 -22.05 4.78 -16.40
N TYR A 107 -21.92 3.53 -16.85
CA TYR A 107 -21.74 3.14 -18.26
C TYR A 107 -20.48 3.67 -18.98
N LEU A 108 -19.47 4.15 -18.25
CA LEU A 108 -18.19 4.59 -18.82
C LEU A 108 -17.21 3.42 -19.06
N SER A 109 -17.63 2.43 -19.86
CA SER A 109 -16.91 1.15 -20.04
C SER A 109 -15.56 1.24 -20.74
N LYS A 110 -15.23 2.38 -21.38
CA LYS A 110 -13.94 2.63 -22.03
C LYS A 110 -13.03 3.56 -21.24
N LEU A 111 -13.47 4.07 -20.09
CA LEU A 111 -12.69 5.01 -19.30
C LEU A 111 -11.45 4.29 -18.76
N ARG A 112 -10.28 4.86 -19.01
CA ARG A 112 -8.98 4.34 -18.60
C ARG A 112 -8.28 5.23 -17.60
N GLU A 113 -8.49 6.54 -17.69
CA GLU A 113 -7.78 7.52 -16.88
C GLU A 113 -8.77 8.47 -16.21
N LEU A 114 -8.70 8.54 -14.88
CA LEU A 114 -9.53 9.42 -14.05
C LEU A 114 -8.63 10.24 -13.12
N TRP A 115 -8.71 11.55 -13.25
CA TRP A 115 -7.88 12.48 -12.48
C TRP A 115 -8.75 13.33 -11.56
N LEU A 116 -8.67 13.08 -10.25
CA LEU A 116 -9.43 13.76 -9.20
C LEU A 116 -8.54 14.53 -8.22
N ARG A 117 -7.23 14.63 -8.51
CA ARG A 117 -6.26 15.27 -7.61
C ARG A 117 -6.65 16.70 -7.20
N ASN A 118 -6.17 17.13 -6.03
CA ASN A 118 -6.40 18.47 -5.48
C ASN A 118 -7.88 18.87 -5.47
N ASN A 119 -8.73 17.98 -4.94
CA ASN A 119 -10.11 18.27 -4.58
C ASN A 119 -10.26 18.18 -3.05
N PRO A 120 -11.21 18.93 -2.45
CA PRO A 120 -11.50 18.86 -1.03
C PRO A 120 -12.34 17.62 -0.66
N ILE A 121 -12.01 16.44 -1.20
CA ILE A 121 -12.73 15.19 -0.93
C ILE A 121 -12.48 14.77 0.52
N GLU A 122 -13.55 14.53 1.26
CA GLU A 122 -13.51 14.21 2.69
C GLU A 122 -13.42 12.70 2.94
N SER A 123 -14.04 11.89 2.08
CA SER A 123 -14.00 10.43 2.20
C SER A 123 -14.06 9.70 0.86
N ILE A 124 -13.49 8.49 0.84
CA ILE A 124 -13.63 7.54 -0.27
C ILE A 124 -14.47 6.35 0.24
N PRO A 125 -15.76 6.28 -0.14
CA PRO A 125 -16.68 5.25 0.35
C PRO A 125 -16.39 3.88 -0.28
N SER A 126 -16.99 2.82 0.28
CA SER A 126 -16.91 1.47 -0.31
C SER A 126 -17.44 1.47 -1.75
N TYR A 127 -16.79 0.73 -2.63
CA TYR A 127 -17.17 0.58 -4.03
C TYR A 127 -17.21 1.90 -4.83
N ALA A 128 -16.44 2.92 -4.41
CA ALA A 128 -16.46 4.27 -4.98
C ALA A 128 -16.26 4.32 -6.50
N PHE A 129 -15.52 3.36 -7.06
CA PHE A 129 -15.17 3.29 -8.48
C PHE A 129 -15.65 2.00 -9.17
N ASN A 130 -16.53 1.21 -8.53
CA ASN A 130 -16.93 -0.11 -9.05
C ASN A 130 -17.68 -0.03 -10.40
N ARG A 131 -18.22 1.13 -10.77
CA ARG A 131 -18.91 1.38 -12.05
C ARG A 131 -17.96 1.53 -13.24
N VAL A 132 -16.66 1.70 -12.97
CA VAL A 132 -15.61 1.89 -13.99
C VAL A 132 -14.47 0.87 -13.83
N PRO A 133 -14.75 -0.44 -13.93
CA PRO A 133 -13.73 -1.49 -13.79
C PRO A 133 -12.69 -1.49 -14.92
N SER A 134 -12.91 -0.70 -15.99
CA SER A 134 -11.99 -0.51 -17.10
C SER A 134 -10.81 0.42 -16.78
N LEU A 135 -10.85 1.12 -15.63
CA LEU A 135 -9.80 2.06 -15.24
C LEU A 135 -8.43 1.40 -15.17
N ARG A 136 -7.44 2.14 -15.67
CA ARG A 136 -6.02 1.77 -15.63
C ARG A 136 -5.20 2.77 -14.83
N ARG A 137 -5.59 4.04 -14.82
CA ARG A 137 -4.92 5.10 -14.05
C ARG A 137 -5.95 5.86 -13.23
N LEU A 138 -5.69 5.96 -11.93
CA LEU A 138 -6.50 6.73 -11.00
C LEU A 138 -5.60 7.65 -10.20
N ASP A 139 -5.83 8.95 -10.31
CA ASP A 139 -5.11 9.96 -9.53
C ASP A 139 -6.04 10.61 -8.51
N LEU A 140 -5.76 10.29 -7.24
CA LEU A 140 -6.40 10.82 -6.04
C LEU A 140 -5.38 11.58 -5.19
N GLY A 141 -4.34 12.17 -5.79
CA GLY A 141 -3.33 12.93 -5.06
C GLY A 141 -3.85 14.25 -4.48
N GLU A 142 -3.12 14.82 -3.52
CA GLU A 142 -3.38 16.13 -2.92
C GLU A 142 -4.80 16.31 -2.33
N LEU A 143 -5.43 15.23 -1.86
CA LEU A 143 -6.73 15.30 -1.16
C LEU A 143 -6.51 15.74 0.29
N LYS A 144 -6.19 17.02 0.49
CA LYS A 144 -5.81 17.59 1.79
C LYS A 144 -6.89 17.53 2.87
N LYS A 145 -8.14 17.28 2.48
CA LYS A 145 -9.30 17.14 3.39
C LYS A 145 -9.71 15.68 3.61
N LEU A 146 -8.95 14.72 3.09
CA LEU A 146 -9.31 13.31 3.21
C LEU A 146 -9.17 12.85 4.67
N GLU A 147 -10.28 12.39 5.24
CA GLU A 147 -10.35 11.91 6.62
C GLU A 147 -10.51 10.39 6.68
N TYR A 148 -11.20 9.80 5.70
CA TYR A 148 -11.57 8.39 5.72
C TYR A 148 -11.47 7.71 4.36
N ILE A 149 -10.85 6.54 4.33
CA ILE A 149 -10.85 5.60 3.20
C ILE A 149 -11.47 4.30 3.68
N SER A 150 -12.53 3.85 3.01
CA SER A 150 -13.16 2.57 3.35
C SER A 150 -12.29 1.37 2.96
N GLU A 151 -12.34 0.29 3.73
CA GLU A 151 -11.70 -1.01 3.41
C GLU A 151 -12.09 -1.56 2.02
N GLY A 152 -13.31 -1.25 1.56
CA GLY A 152 -13.81 -1.63 0.23
C GLY A 152 -13.71 -0.52 -0.81
N ALA A 153 -12.94 0.56 -0.57
CA ALA A 153 -12.91 1.74 -1.44
C ALA A 153 -12.51 1.43 -2.89
N PHE A 154 -11.53 0.55 -3.06
CA PHE A 154 -10.93 0.20 -4.35
C PHE A 154 -11.46 -1.10 -4.96
N GLU A 155 -12.56 -1.63 -4.41
CA GLU A 155 -13.22 -2.81 -4.96
C GLU A 155 -13.73 -2.58 -6.38
N GLY A 156 -13.56 -3.60 -7.24
CA GLY A 156 -13.94 -3.55 -8.66
C GLY A 156 -12.85 -3.04 -9.61
N LEU A 157 -11.74 -2.49 -9.10
CA LEU A 157 -10.65 -1.92 -9.90
C LEU A 157 -9.59 -2.94 -10.34
N TYR A 158 -10.03 -4.09 -10.87
CA TYR A 158 -9.15 -5.23 -11.18
C TYR A 158 -8.10 -4.94 -12.27
N ASN A 159 -8.36 -3.97 -13.15
CA ASN A 159 -7.49 -3.61 -14.27
C ASN A 159 -6.57 -2.41 -13.98
N LEU A 160 -6.62 -1.87 -12.75
CA LEU A 160 -5.86 -0.68 -12.39
C LEU A 160 -4.36 -0.98 -12.41
N LYS A 161 -3.59 -0.08 -13.04
CA LYS A 161 -2.14 -0.16 -13.21
C LYS A 161 -1.40 0.92 -12.45
N TYR A 162 -2.00 2.09 -12.31
CA TYR A 162 -1.43 3.24 -11.62
C TYR A 162 -2.44 3.80 -10.61
N LEU A 163 -1.98 3.98 -9.39
CA LEU A 163 -2.70 4.65 -8.32
C LEU A 163 -1.83 5.72 -7.67
N ASN A 164 -2.37 6.93 -7.56
CA ASN A 164 -1.76 8.02 -6.81
C ASN A 164 -2.63 8.40 -5.62
N LEU A 165 -2.07 8.28 -4.42
CA LEU A 165 -2.62 8.72 -3.14
C LEU A 165 -1.60 9.61 -2.40
N GLY A 166 -0.70 10.27 -3.14
CA GLY A 166 0.30 11.15 -2.59
C GLY A 166 -0.31 12.43 -1.99
N MET A 167 0.34 13.00 -0.99
CA MET A 167 -0.05 14.27 -0.34
C MET A 167 -1.50 14.30 0.18
N CYS A 168 -2.01 13.15 0.64
CA CYS A 168 -3.36 13.01 1.18
C CYS A 168 -3.42 13.02 2.71
N ASN A 169 -2.28 13.18 3.38
CA ASN A 169 -2.15 13.15 4.84
C ASN A 169 -2.66 11.84 5.48
N ILE A 170 -2.53 10.73 4.75
CA ILE A 170 -2.94 9.40 5.19
C ILE A 170 -2.01 8.93 6.30
N LYS A 171 -2.59 8.38 7.38
CA LYS A 171 -1.84 7.85 8.53
C LYS A 171 -1.71 6.33 8.50
N ASP A 172 -2.79 5.65 8.16
CA ASP A 172 -2.87 4.19 8.11
C ASP A 172 -2.94 3.73 6.64
N MET A 173 -2.24 2.64 6.32
CA MET A 173 -2.24 2.09 4.97
C MET A 173 -3.65 1.61 4.58
N PRO A 174 -4.23 2.09 3.47
CA PRO A 174 -5.53 1.62 3.03
C PRO A 174 -5.45 0.19 2.50
N ASN A 175 -6.60 -0.50 2.46
CA ASN A 175 -6.67 -1.83 1.87
C ASN A 175 -6.48 -1.77 0.34
N LEU A 176 -5.33 -2.25 -0.14
CA LEU A 176 -4.98 -2.31 -1.56
C LEU A 176 -5.09 -3.73 -2.14
N THR A 177 -5.52 -4.71 -1.36
CA THR A 177 -5.62 -6.12 -1.80
C THR A 177 -6.47 -6.35 -3.06
N PRO A 178 -7.55 -5.57 -3.35
CA PRO A 178 -8.31 -5.74 -4.60
C PRO A 178 -7.52 -5.37 -5.87
N LEU A 179 -6.44 -4.60 -5.74
CA LEU A 179 -5.66 -4.04 -6.85
C LEU A 179 -4.58 -5.02 -7.35
N VAL A 180 -4.97 -6.25 -7.63
CA VAL A 180 -4.07 -7.37 -7.99
C VAL A 180 -3.16 -7.11 -9.21
N GLY A 181 -3.61 -6.23 -10.11
CA GLY A 181 -2.91 -5.86 -11.33
C GLY A 181 -2.06 -4.59 -11.24
N LEU A 182 -1.97 -3.95 -10.07
CA LEU A 182 -1.29 -2.66 -9.89
C LEU A 182 0.20 -2.77 -10.19
N GLU A 183 0.74 -1.81 -10.95
CA GLU A 183 2.14 -1.78 -11.37
C GLU A 183 2.89 -0.57 -10.78
N GLU A 184 2.20 0.55 -10.56
CA GLU A 184 2.79 1.78 -10.03
C GLU A 184 1.92 2.36 -8.90
N LEU A 185 2.55 2.63 -7.76
CA LEU A 185 1.90 3.17 -6.57
C LEU A 185 2.67 4.38 -6.05
N GLU A 186 1.99 5.53 -6.04
CA GLU A 186 2.48 6.79 -5.48
C GLU A 186 1.78 7.08 -4.15
N MET A 187 2.56 7.09 -3.06
CA MET A 187 2.10 7.30 -1.68
C MET A 187 2.93 8.38 -0.96
N SER A 188 3.74 9.15 -1.69
CA SER A 188 4.64 10.16 -1.12
C SER A 188 3.89 11.31 -0.46
N GLY A 189 4.48 11.93 0.56
CA GLY A 189 3.87 13.08 1.25
C GLY A 189 2.72 12.71 2.19
N ASN A 190 2.70 11.48 2.72
CA ASN A 190 1.75 11.03 3.73
C ASN A 190 2.41 10.93 5.12
N HIS A 191 1.80 10.24 6.08
CA HIS A 191 2.30 10.12 7.44
C HIS A 191 2.34 8.65 7.88
N PHE A 192 3.35 7.92 7.42
CA PHE A 192 3.53 6.50 7.74
C PHE A 192 4.73 6.36 8.69
N PRO A 193 4.54 6.37 10.02
CA PRO A 193 5.66 6.27 10.96
C PRO A 193 6.42 4.94 10.82
N GLU A 194 5.71 3.88 10.45
CA GLU A 194 6.24 2.53 10.30
C GLU A 194 5.60 1.82 9.09
N ILE A 195 6.38 0.97 8.42
CA ILE A 195 5.91 0.09 7.34
C ILE A 195 5.92 -1.36 7.81
N LYS A 196 4.79 -2.05 7.66
CA LYS A 196 4.56 -3.42 8.15
C LYS A 196 4.44 -4.42 6.99
N PRO A 197 4.67 -5.73 7.18
CA PRO A 197 4.52 -6.73 6.11
C PRO A 197 3.13 -6.81 5.49
N GLY A 198 2.09 -6.49 6.25
CA GLY A 198 0.72 -6.45 5.74
C GLY A 198 0.40 -5.23 4.87
N SER A 199 1.23 -4.17 4.89
CA SER A 199 0.93 -2.89 4.23
C SER A 199 0.78 -2.99 2.72
N PHE A 200 1.48 -3.92 2.07
CA PHE A 200 1.45 -4.12 0.62
C PHE A 200 1.04 -5.54 0.22
N HIS A 201 0.34 -6.23 1.10
CA HIS A 201 -0.06 -7.61 0.89
C HIS A 201 -0.85 -7.77 -0.43
N GLY A 202 -0.49 -8.79 -1.21
CA GLY A 202 -1.17 -9.11 -2.46
C GLY A 202 -0.74 -8.30 -3.69
N LEU A 203 0.08 -7.24 -3.54
CA LEU A 203 0.56 -6.39 -4.65
C LEU A 203 1.73 -7.02 -5.44
N LYS A 204 1.55 -8.27 -5.89
CA LYS A 204 2.59 -9.09 -6.55
C LYS A 204 3.03 -8.55 -7.91
N SER A 205 2.22 -7.72 -8.55
CA SER A 205 2.49 -7.12 -9.86
C SER A 205 3.17 -5.75 -9.78
N LEU A 206 3.35 -5.22 -8.56
CA LEU A 206 3.86 -3.87 -8.34
C LEU A 206 5.33 -3.77 -8.76
N LYS A 207 5.62 -2.82 -9.65
CA LYS A 207 6.96 -2.55 -10.19
C LYS A 207 7.56 -1.29 -9.58
N LYS A 208 6.76 -0.26 -9.32
CA LYS A 208 7.25 1.01 -8.78
C LYS A 208 6.47 1.39 -7.54
N LEU A 209 7.20 1.67 -6.47
CA LEU A 209 6.67 2.11 -5.19
C LEU A 209 7.36 3.39 -4.75
N TRP A 210 6.61 4.48 -4.69
CA TRP A 210 7.10 5.78 -4.22
C TRP A 210 6.46 6.13 -2.86
N ILE A 211 7.30 6.24 -1.83
CA ILE A 211 6.92 6.65 -0.48
C ILE A 211 7.93 7.67 0.06
N MET A 212 8.15 8.73 -0.73
CA MET A 212 9.04 9.82 -0.38
C MET A 212 8.37 10.75 0.63
N ASN A 213 9.15 11.39 1.52
CA ASN A 213 8.64 12.43 2.42
C ASN A 213 7.39 12.00 3.22
N SER A 214 7.41 10.77 3.75
CA SER A 214 6.26 10.19 4.46
C SER A 214 6.51 9.96 5.95
N GLN A 215 7.59 10.54 6.48
CA GLN A 215 7.97 10.50 7.90
C GLN A 215 8.22 9.09 8.44
N ILE A 216 8.65 8.18 7.57
CA ILE A 216 8.95 6.80 7.95
C ILE A 216 10.17 6.77 8.86
N SER A 217 10.01 6.18 10.04
CA SER A 217 11.07 6.03 11.04
C SER A 217 11.57 4.59 11.15
N ALA A 218 10.70 3.61 10.84
CA ALA A 218 11.02 2.19 10.89
C ALA A 218 10.37 1.42 9.73
N ILE A 219 11.03 0.37 9.29
CA ILE A 219 10.48 -0.64 8.38
C ILE A 219 10.65 -1.98 9.09
N GLU A 220 9.56 -2.71 9.27
CA GLU A 220 9.57 -4.01 9.94
C GLU A 220 10.21 -5.09 9.05
N ARG A 221 10.61 -6.21 9.69
CA ARG A 221 11.18 -7.37 8.99
C ARG A 221 10.21 -7.87 7.93
N ASN A 222 10.73 -8.24 6.77
CA ASN A 222 9.94 -8.81 5.67
C ASN A 222 8.83 -7.89 5.12
N ALA A 223 8.91 -6.57 5.36
CA ALA A 223 7.88 -5.61 4.98
C ALA A 223 7.54 -5.59 3.48
N PHE A 224 8.50 -5.97 2.63
CA PHE A 224 8.37 -5.92 1.17
C PHE A 224 8.33 -7.30 0.51
N ASP A 225 8.36 -8.39 1.26
CA ASP A 225 8.57 -9.74 0.72
C ASP A 225 7.56 -10.15 -0.37
N ASP A 226 6.34 -9.63 -0.32
CA ASP A 226 5.28 -9.91 -1.31
C ASP A 226 5.52 -9.24 -2.68
N LEU A 227 6.36 -8.20 -2.74
CA LEU A 227 6.57 -7.34 -3.91
C LEU A 227 7.55 -7.95 -4.92
N LYS A 228 7.29 -9.18 -5.37
CA LYS A 228 8.21 -9.98 -6.21
C LYS A 228 8.52 -9.36 -7.59
N ALA A 229 7.70 -8.44 -8.06
CA ALA A 229 7.89 -7.75 -9.33
C ALA A 229 8.53 -6.35 -9.19
N LEU A 230 8.92 -5.94 -7.97
CA LEU A 230 9.38 -4.58 -7.72
C LEU A 230 10.71 -4.30 -8.43
N GLU A 231 10.74 -3.21 -9.20
CA GLU A 231 11.87 -2.73 -10.00
C GLU A 231 12.43 -1.42 -9.42
N GLU A 232 11.57 -0.57 -8.86
CA GLU A 232 11.91 0.74 -8.32
C GLU A 232 11.27 0.98 -6.95
N LEU A 233 12.09 1.33 -5.96
CA LEU A 233 11.65 1.68 -4.61
C LEU A 233 12.21 3.05 -4.21
N ASN A 234 11.33 4.00 -3.89
CA ASN A 234 11.73 5.31 -3.41
C ASN A 234 11.31 5.54 -1.96
N LEU A 235 12.30 5.58 -1.07
CA LEU A 235 12.16 5.88 0.35
C LEU A 235 12.92 7.15 0.74
N ALA A 236 13.20 8.02 -0.23
CA ALA A 236 13.97 9.23 0.00
C ALA A 236 13.23 10.21 0.93
N HIS A 237 13.97 11.10 1.60
CA HIS A 237 13.40 12.13 2.46
C HIS A 237 12.52 11.57 3.59
N ASN A 238 12.91 10.45 4.21
CA ASN A 238 12.26 9.92 5.40
C ASN A 238 13.19 10.08 6.62
N ASN A 239 12.83 9.44 7.73
CA ASN A 239 13.58 9.46 8.99
C ASN A 239 14.22 8.09 9.30
N LEU A 240 14.59 7.33 8.26
CA LEU A 240 15.17 5.99 8.41
C LEU A 240 16.61 6.08 8.93
N ALA A 241 16.88 5.37 10.03
CA ALA A 241 18.24 5.25 10.57
C ALA A 241 18.93 3.95 10.14
N SER A 242 18.19 2.87 9.91
CA SER A 242 18.70 1.57 9.45
C SER A 242 17.57 0.81 8.74
N LEU A 243 17.91 -0.33 8.12
CA LEU A 243 16.96 -1.25 7.49
C LEU A 243 17.19 -2.68 8.01
N PRO A 244 16.12 -3.48 8.17
CA PRO A 244 16.24 -4.91 8.48
C PRO A 244 17.16 -5.65 7.51
N HIS A 245 17.92 -6.60 8.06
CA HIS A 245 18.83 -7.46 7.33
C HIS A 245 18.12 -8.20 6.21
N ASP A 246 18.75 -8.23 5.03
CA ASP A 246 18.24 -8.89 3.83
C ASP A 246 16.87 -8.39 3.34
N LEU A 247 16.45 -7.17 3.71
CA LEU A 247 15.13 -6.64 3.31
C LEU A 247 14.91 -6.65 1.78
N PHE A 248 15.98 -6.51 0.99
CA PHE A 248 15.91 -6.49 -0.48
C PHE A 248 16.21 -7.84 -1.13
N THR A 249 16.75 -8.81 -0.38
CA THR A 249 17.13 -10.13 -0.90
C THR A 249 15.95 -10.90 -1.53
N PRO A 250 14.71 -10.84 -1.00
CA PRO A 250 13.55 -11.49 -1.61
C PRO A 250 13.00 -10.80 -2.87
N LEU A 251 13.61 -9.71 -3.34
CA LEU A 251 13.14 -8.83 -4.44
C LEU A 251 14.05 -9.00 -5.68
N PRO A 252 13.83 -10.03 -6.51
CA PRO A 252 14.79 -10.41 -7.55
C PRO A 252 14.88 -9.44 -8.74
N ARG A 253 13.95 -8.49 -8.86
CA ARG A 253 13.89 -7.50 -9.95
C ARG A 253 14.28 -6.09 -9.51
N LEU A 254 14.64 -5.90 -8.25
CA LEU A 254 14.88 -4.58 -7.71
C LEU A 254 16.22 -4.04 -8.22
N GLU A 255 16.14 -3.01 -9.06
CA GLU A 255 17.33 -2.43 -9.72
C GLU A 255 17.54 -0.97 -9.32
N ARG A 256 16.49 -0.26 -8.89
CA ARG A 256 16.55 1.17 -8.58
C ARG A 256 16.00 1.44 -7.19
N VAL A 257 16.85 1.98 -6.32
CA VAL A 257 16.44 2.38 -4.96
C VAL A 257 16.89 3.81 -4.68
N HIS A 258 15.99 4.59 -4.09
CA HIS A 258 16.27 5.95 -3.62
C HIS A 258 16.21 5.99 -2.10
N LEU A 259 17.38 6.09 -1.47
CA LEU A 259 17.56 6.10 -0.01
C LEU A 259 18.15 7.43 0.53
N ASN A 260 18.33 8.42 -0.35
CA ASN A 260 18.92 9.71 -0.01
C ASN A 260 18.02 10.52 0.96
N HIS A 261 18.65 11.44 1.69
CA HIS A 261 17.98 12.27 2.71
C HIS A 261 17.26 11.44 3.80
N ASN A 262 17.98 10.47 4.35
CA ASN A 262 17.61 9.75 5.56
C ASN A 262 18.79 9.83 6.55
N PRO A 263 18.55 9.88 7.87
CA PRO A 263 19.60 9.97 8.89
C PRO A 263 20.29 8.62 9.16
N TRP A 264 20.89 8.02 8.13
CA TRP A 264 21.51 6.69 8.22
C TRP A 264 22.56 6.59 9.32
N ARG A 265 22.41 5.60 10.20
CA ARG A 265 23.41 5.17 11.16
C ARG A 265 24.24 4.05 10.50
N CYS A 266 25.48 4.35 10.19
CA CYS A 266 26.42 3.40 9.60
C CYS A 266 27.19 2.68 10.70
N ASP A 267 26.62 1.58 11.18
CA ASP A 267 27.23 0.59 12.06
C ASP A 267 27.19 -0.80 11.38
N CYS A 268 27.31 -1.89 12.15
CA CYS A 268 27.27 -3.25 11.60
C CYS A 268 25.95 -3.59 10.87
N ASP A 269 24.84 -2.96 11.23
CA ASP A 269 23.53 -3.25 10.63
C ASP A 269 23.43 -2.72 9.19
N VAL A 270 24.28 -1.76 8.80
CA VAL A 270 24.29 -1.19 7.43
C VAL A 270 25.11 -2.02 6.43
N LEU A 271 25.92 -2.97 6.88
CA LEU A 271 26.89 -3.67 6.02
C LEU A 271 26.24 -4.45 4.88
N TRP A 272 25.15 -5.16 5.17
CA TRP A 272 24.42 -5.91 4.13
C TRP A 272 23.93 -4.97 3.02
N LEU A 273 23.46 -3.77 3.39
CA LEU A 273 22.97 -2.77 2.46
C LEU A 273 24.12 -2.18 1.64
N SER A 274 25.28 -1.97 2.26
CA SER A 274 26.49 -1.54 1.56
C SER A 274 26.88 -2.52 0.45
N TRP A 275 26.93 -3.81 0.77
CA TRP A 275 27.23 -4.87 -0.20
C TRP A 275 26.17 -4.94 -1.30
N TRP A 276 24.89 -4.92 -0.93
CA TRP A 276 23.78 -4.95 -1.89
C TRP A 276 23.85 -3.77 -2.87
N LEU A 277 24.13 -2.56 -2.38
CA LEU A 277 24.28 -1.37 -3.21
C LEU A 277 25.47 -1.47 -4.16
N LYS A 278 26.60 -2.01 -3.69
CA LYS A 278 27.82 -2.21 -4.49
C LYS A 278 27.63 -3.21 -5.63
N GLU A 279 26.84 -4.27 -5.39
CA GLU A 279 26.59 -5.33 -6.38
C GLU A 279 25.47 -4.97 -7.36
N THR A 280 24.40 -4.35 -6.88
CA THR A 280 23.15 -4.21 -7.65
C THR A 280 23.05 -2.85 -8.36
N VAL A 281 23.59 -1.78 -7.77
CA VAL A 281 23.40 -0.42 -8.29
C VAL A 281 24.63 0.03 -9.11
N PRO A 282 24.47 0.39 -10.40
CA PRO A 282 25.57 0.89 -11.21
C PRO A 282 26.22 2.14 -10.61
N SER A 283 27.54 2.29 -10.78
CA SER A 283 28.34 3.41 -10.24
C SER A 283 27.91 4.81 -10.73
N ASN A 284 27.07 4.91 -11.77
CA ASN A 284 26.54 6.16 -12.32
C ASN A 284 25.12 6.50 -11.80
N THR A 285 24.56 5.70 -10.88
CA THR A 285 23.18 5.87 -10.42
C THR A 285 23.14 6.62 -9.09
N THR A 286 22.26 7.62 -9.01
CA THR A 286 22.05 8.48 -7.85
C THR A 286 21.34 7.78 -6.68
N CYS A 287 21.88 6.65 -6.19
CA CYS A 287 21.54 6.16 -4.85
C CYS A 287 22.43 6.89 -3.83
N CYS A 288 22.11 8.15 -3.55
CA CYS A 288 22.97 9.04 -2.75
C CYS A 288 22.77 8.85 -1.23
N ALA A 289 22.66 7.60 -0.75
CA ALA A 289 22.58 7.32 0.68
C ALA A 289 23.93 7.61 1.34
N ARG A 290 23.95 8.56 2.27
CA ARG A 290 25.14 8.96 3.01
C ARG A 290 24.94 8.75 4.49
N CYS A 291 26.00 8.32 5.17
CA CYS A 291 25.99 8.18 6.62
C CYS A 291 25.75 9.54 7.29
N HIS A 292 24.84 9.57 8.25
CA HIS A 292 24.65 10.69 9.16
C HIS A 292 25.44 10.50 10.45
N ALA A 293 25.48 9.25 10.94
CA ALA A 293 26.22 8.83 12.13
C ALA A 293 26.97 7.51 11.84
N PRO A 294 28.02 7.17 12.60
CA PRO A 294 28.70 7.99 13.61
C PRO A 294 29.55 9.11 12.98
N PRO A 295 30.04 10.10 13.77
CA PRO A 295 30.80 11.24 13.24
C PRO A 295 31.98 10.90 12.31
N PRO A 296 32.79 9.83 12.54
CA PRO A 296 33.91 9.48 11.66
C PRO A 296 33.50 9.05 10.24
N LEU A 297 32.26 8.55 10.08
CA LEU A 297 31.73 8.09 8.80
C LEU A 297 30.75 9.08 8.18
N ARG A 298 30.41 10.17 8.88
CA ARG A 298 29.42 11.15 8.43
C ARG A 298 29.79 11.70 7.04
N GLY A 299 28.83 11.66 6.12
CA GLY A 299 28.96 12.11 4.74
C GLY A 299 29.50 11.06 3.76
N ARG A 300 30.06 9.93 4.24
CA ARG A 300 30.49 8.83 3.36
C ARG A 300 29.29 8.14 2.72
N TYR A 301 29.48 7.66 1.49
CA TYR A 301 28.47 6.87 0.78
C TYR A 301 28.37 5.46 1.36
N ILE A 302 27.15 4.97 1.56
CA ILE A 302 26.94 3.63 2.13
C ILE A 302 27.53 2.53 1.23
N GLY A 303 27.40 2.64 -0.09
CA GLY A 303 27.95 1.66 -1.04
C GLY A 303 29.49 1.61 -1.12
N GLU A 304 30.19 2.56 -0.50
CA GLU A 304 31.66 2.60 -0.44
C GLU A 304 32.21 2.09 0.90
N LEU A 305 31.33 1.71 1.84
CA LEU A 305 31.74 1.21 3.13
C LEU A 305 32.32 -0.22 2.98
N GLU A 306 33.41 -0.46 3.69
CA GLU A 306 34.03 -1.78 3.76
C GLU A 306 33.93 -2.34 5.18
N GLN A 307 33.88 -3.68 5.29
CA GLN A 307 33.83 -4.38 6.57
C GLN A 307 35.00 -4.00 7.51
N SER A 308 36.16 -3.62 6.96
CA SER A 308 37.34 -3.16 7.70
C SER A 308 37.09 -1.95 8.60
N HIS A 309 36.05 -1.15 8.33
CA HIS A 309 35.65 -0.02 9.16
C HIS A 309 34.89 -0.43 10.44
N PHE A 310 34.51 -1.71 10.57
CA PHE A 310 33.61 -2.20 11.59
C PHE A 310 34.14 -3.45 12.29
N THR A 311 33.87 -3.56 13.59
CA THR A 311 34.08 -4.78 14.37
C THR A 311 32.71 -5.37 14.69
N CYS A 312 32.30 -6.38 13.92
CA CYS A 312 30.96 -6.98 14.02
C CYS A 312 31.02 -8.41 14.53
N TYR A 313 29.97 -8.83 15.23
CA TYR A 313 29.84 -10.18 15.80
C TYR A 313 28.51 -10.80 15.39
N ALA A 314 28.45 -12.13 15.44
CA ALA A 314 27.23 -12.90 15.21
C ALA A 314 26.09 -12.40 16.13
N PRO A 315 24.83 -12.53 15.70
CA PRO A 315 23.71 -11.93 16.41
C PRO A 315 23.48 -12.61 17.77
N VAL A 316 23.11 -11.83 18.78
CA VAL A 316 22.82 -12.34 20.12
C VAL A 316 21.30 -12.47 20.30
N ILE A 317 20.86 -13.67 20.69
CA ILE A 317 19.49 -13.94 21.14
C ILE A 317 19.44 -13.59 22.63
N VAL A 318 18.82 -12.46 22.95
CA VAL A 318 18.71 -11.91 24.31
C VAL A 318 17.74 -12.72 25.16
N GLU A 319 16.61 -13.09 24.57
CA GLU A 319 15.59 -13.93 25.20
C GLU A 319 15.36 -15.16 24.32
N PRO A 320 16.08 -16.27 24.55
CA PRO A 320 15.94 -17.49 23.78
C PRO A 320 14.62 -18.20 24.13
N PRO A 321 14.08 -19.00 23.19
CA PRO A 321 12.86 -19.75 23.46
C PRO A 321 13.12 -20.82 24.52
N ALA A 322 12.13 -21.05 25.39
CA ALA A 322 12.14 -22.09 26.40
C ALA A 322 11.09 -23.15 26.07
N ASP A 323 11.33 -24.39 26.50
CA ASP A 323 10.38 -25.48 26.35
C ASP A 323 9.05 -25.12 27.03
N LEU A 324 7.94 -25.38 26.35
CA LEU A 324 6.62 -24.96 26.79
C LEU A 324 5.62 -26.12 26.71
N ASN A 325 4.93 -26.37 27.82
CA ASN A 325 3.81 -27.31 27.89
C ASN A 325 2.51 -26.52 27.90
N VAL A 326 1.62 -26.78 26.95
CA VAL A 326 0.35 -26.07 26.79
C VAL A 326 -0.79 -27.04 26.53
N THR A 327 -2.00 -26.71 26.96
CA THR A 327 -3.18 -27.50 26.61
C THR A 327 -3.77 -27.03 25.28
N GLU A 328 -4.28 -27.97 24.49
CA GLU A 328 -5.00 -27.69 23.24
C GLU A 328 -6.05 -26.58 23.41
N GLY A 329 -6.13 -25.67 22.44
CA GLY A 329 -7.06 -24.53 22.48
C GLY A 329 -6.48 -23.24 23.07
N MET A 330 -5.41 -23.30 23.86
CA MET A 330 -4.80 -22.09 24.45
C MET A 330 -3.88 -21.36 23.45
N ALA A 331 -3.61 -20.08 23.74
CA ALA A 331 -2.55 -19.33 23.07
C ALA A 331 -1.18 -19.73 23.63
N ALA A 332 -0.15 -19.69 22.79
CA ALA A 332 1.22 -20.00 23.18
C ALA A 332 2.21 -19.04 22.49
N GLU A 333 3.34 -18.77 23.16
CA GLU A 333 4.39 -17.91 22.63
C GLU A 333 5.76 -18.52 22.88
N LEU A 334 6.57 -18.63 21.82
CA LEU A 334 7.99 -18.97 21.92
C LEU A 334 8.80 -17.70 21.65
N LYS A 335 9.38 -17.13 22.71
CA LYS A 335 10.16 -15.89 22.66
C LYS A 335 11.45 -16.09 21.86
N CYS A 336 11.82 -15.12 21.04
CA CYS A 336 13.13 -15.08 20.39
C CYS A 336 13.55 -13.63 20.15
N ARG A 337 13.82 -12.91 21.25
CA ARG A 337 14.19 -11.49 21.17
C ARG A 337 15.67 -11.32 20.87
N THR A 338 15.97 -10.43 19.94
CA THR A 338 17.32 -10.17 19.44
C THR A 338 17.88 -8.87 20.00
N GLY A 339 19.22 -8.73 20.04
CA GLY A 339 19.88 -7.51 20.54
C GLY A 339 19.61 -6.24 19.71
N THR A 340 19.19 -6.40 18.45
CA THR A 340 18.76 -5.31 17.55
C THR A 340 17.54 -5.77 16.74
N ALA A 341 16.62 -4.86 16.47
CA ALA A 341 15.44 -5.09 15.62
C ALA A 341 15.80 -5.25 14.13
N MET A 342 17.04 -4.94 13.74
CA MET A 342 17.49 -5.03 12.34
C MET A 342 17.99 -6.42 11.94
N THR A 343 18.17 -7.35 12.88
CA THR A 343 18.52 -8.75 12.55
C THR A 343 17.36 -9.44 11.84
N SER A 344 17.64 -10.35 10.90
CA SER A 344 16.60 -11.20 10.32
C SER A 344 16.26 -12.33 11.29
N VAL A 345 14.97 -12.68 11.40
CA VAL A 345 14.47 -13.72 12.31
C VAL A 345 13.55 -14.65 11.54
N ASN A 346 13.95 -15.90 11.42
CA ASN A 346 13.20 -16.96 10.77
C ASN A 346 12.95 -18.11 11.76
N TRP A 347 11.78 -18.73 11.69
CA TRP A 347 11.44 -19.90 12.50
C TRP A 347 11.34 -21.14 11.62
N LEU A 348 12.03 -22.21 12.02
CA LEU A 348 11.87 -23.53 11.44
C LEU A 348 10.88 -24.33 12.29
N THR A 349 9.79 -24.77 11.66
CA THR A 349 8.79 -25.64 12.30
C THR A 349 9.22 -27.10 12.31
N PRO A 350 8.62 -27.97 13.14
CA PRO A 350 8.91 -29.40 13.19
C PRO A 350 8.73 -30.10 11.82
N ASN A 351 7.83 -29.55 10.99
CA ASN A 351 7.54 -30.06 9.65
C ASN A 351 8.53 -29.58 8.57
N GLY A 352 9.59 -28.85 8.96
CA GLY A 352 10.58 -28.28 8.05
C GLY A 352 10.10 -27.03 7.29
N THR A 353 8.92 -26.48 7.62
CA THR A 353 8.45 -25.22 7.03
C THR A 353 9.14 -24.04 7.70
N LEU A 354 9.66 -23.11 6.89
CA LEU A 354 10.23 -21.84 7.35
C LEU A 354 9.14 -20.77 7.47
N MET A 355 9.14 -20.03 8.57
CA MET A 355 8.21 -18.95 8.87
C MET A 355 8.97 -17.65 9.12
N THR A 356 8.46 -16.56 8.55
CA THR A 356 9.00 -15.20 8.67
C THR A 356 7.93 -14.25 9.16
N HIS A 357 8.29 -13.01 9.52
CA HIS A 357 7.30 -12.01 9.93
C HIS A 357 6.32 -11.66 8.81
N GLY A 358 6.75 -11.74 7.55
CA GLY A 358 5.91 -11.55 6.36
C GLY A 358 5.05 -12.76 5.98
N SER A 359 5.17 -13.88 6.71
CA SER A 359 4.38 -15.07 6.41
C SER A 359 2.92 -14.88 6.84
N TYR A 360 2.00 -14.88 5.87
CA TYR A 360 0.57 -14.82 6.17
C TYR A 360 0.01 -16.21 6.51
N ARG A 361 -0.05 -16.52 7.81
CA ARG A 361 -0.73 -17.71 8.36
C ARG A 361 -1.64 -17.30 9.50
N VAL A 362 -2.89 -17.77 9.47
CA VAL A 362 -3.95 -17.31 10.38
C VAL A 362 -3.71 -17.71 11.84
N ARG A 363 -3.10 -18.87 12.08
CA ARG A 363 -3.00 -19.48 13.42
C ARG A 363 -1.63 -19.32 14.08
N ILE A 364 -0.57 -19.34 13.27
CA ILE A 364 0.83 -19.26 13.72
C ILE A 364 1.45 -18.08 12.99
N SER A 365 2.05 -17.13 13.71
CA SER A 365 2.64 -15.93 13.13
C SER A 365 3.90 -15.54 13.86
N VAL A 366 4.91 -15.05 13.14
CA VAL A 366 6.10 -14.43 13.75
C VAL A 366 5.78 -12.96 14.00
N LEU A 367 5.95 -12.48 15.23
CA LEU A 367 5.74 -11.10 15.63
C LEU A 367 6.93 -10.21 15.27
N HIS A 368 6.72 -8.89 15.31
CA HIS A 368 7.76 -7.90 15.01
C HIS A 368 8.98 -7.97 15.95
N ASP A 369 8.85 -8.55 17.16
CA ASP A 369 9.97 -8.74 18.11
C ASP A 369 10.73 -10.07 17.92
N GLY A 370 10.30 -10.90 16.96
CA GLY A 370 10.86 -12.22 16.66
C GLY A 370 10.15 -13.40 17.33
N THR A 371 9.20 -13.14 18.25
CA THR A 371 8.43 -14.18 18.95
C THR A 371 7.53 -14.96 17.99
N LEU A 372 7.51 -16.29 18.10
CA LEU A 372 6.53 -17.13 17.40
C LEU A 372 5.25 -17.21 18.24
N ASN A 373 4.16 -16.67 17.71
CA ASN A 373 2.87 -16.60 18.38
C ASN A 373 1.88 -17.61 17.78
N PHE A 374 1.12 -18.26 18.67
CA PHE A 374 0.05 -19.20 18.35
C PHE A 374 -1.25 -18.68 18.95
N THR A 375 -2.27 -18.45 18.12
CA THR A 375 -3.59 -18.02 18.62
C THR A 375 -4.43 -19.19 19.14
N ASN A 376 -4.25 -20.36 18.56
CA ASN A 376 -4.92 -21.60 18.95
C ASN A 376 -4.00 -22.80 18.66
N VAL A 377 -3.50 -23.46 19.70
CA VAL A 377 -2.60 -24.62 19.58
C VAL A 377 -3.37 -25.93 19.44
N THR A 378 -2.86 -26.82 18.61
CA THR A 378 -3.38 -28.17 18.36
C THR A 378 -2.34 -29.21 18.73
N VAL A 379 -2.77 -30.45 19.03
CA VAL A 379 -1.82 -31.53 19.37
C VAL A 379 -0.77 -31.77 18.26
N GLN A 380 -1.14 -31.49 17.00
CA GLN A 380 -0.26 -31.59 15.83
C GLN A 380 0.87 -30.55 15.79
N ASP A 381 0.79 -29.49 16.60
CA ASP A 381 1.86 -28.49 16.72
C ASP A 381 2.99 -28.95 17.65
N THR A 382 2.85 -30.12 18.28
CA THR A 382 3.90 -30.67 19.13
C THR A 382 5.17 -30.94 18.34
N GLY A 383 6.30 -30.42 18.81
CA GLY A 383 7.59 -30.68 18.21
C GLY A 383 8.64 -29.62 18.54
N GLN A 384 9.81 -29.77 17.92
CA GLN A 384 10.93 -28.85 18.08
C GLN A 384 10.82 -27.68 17.09
N TYR A 385 10.84 -26.46 17.62
CA TYR A 385 10.89 -25.22 16.85
C TYR A 385 12.26 -24.58 17.02
N THR A 386 12.86 -24.14 15.92
CA THR A 386 14.17 -23.50 15.91
C THR A 386 14.07 -22.07 15.43
N CYS A 387 14.42 -21.12 16.29
CA CYS A 387 14.62 -19.74 15.91
C CYS A 387 16.01 -19.58 15.28
N MET A 388 16.05 -19.02 14.08
CA MET A 388 17.26 -18.76 13.30
C MET A 388 17.40 -17.26 13.09
N VAL A 389 18.44 -16.67 13.70
CA VAL A 389 18.70 -15.24 13.64
C VAL A 389 19.97 -14.99 12.83
N THR A 390 19.90 -14.05 11.89
CA THR A 390 21.04 -13.72 11.02
C THR A 390 21.31 -12.22 10.98
N ASN A 391 22.58 -11.85 10.90
CA ASN A 391 23.06 -10.51 10.60
C ASN A 391 24.24 -10.58 9.61
N ALA A 392 24.81 -9.42 9.26
CA ALA A 392 25.91 -9.34 8.31
C ALA A 392 27.21 -10.05 8.77
N ALA A 393 27.33 -10.39 10.06
CA ALA A 393 28.52 -11.03 10.63
C ALA A 393 28.37 -12.55 10.84
N GLY A 394 27.14 -13.08 10.82
CA GLY A 394 26.90 -14.51 10.96
C GLY A 394 25.50 -14.87 11.43
N ASN A 395 25.35 -16.12 11.86
CA ASN A 395 24.08 -16.75 12.19
C ASN A 395 24.13 -17.32 13.61
N THR A 396 23.02 -17.19 14.34
CA THR A 396 22.83 -17.79 15.66
C THR A 396 21.48 -18.48 15.70
N THR A 397 21.40 -19.64 16.32
CA THR A 397 20.14 -20.41 16.42
C THR A 397 19.87 -20.79 17.87
N ALA A 398 18.59 -20.90 18.22
CA ALA A 398 18.12 -21.43 19.49
C ALA A 398 16.85 -22.25 19.25
N SER A 399 16.71 -23.38 19.95
CA SER A 399 15.57 -24.28 19.76
C SER A 399 14.84 -24.52 21.07
N ALA A 400 13.54 -24.72 20.97
CA ALA A 400 12.68 -25.14 22.08
C ALA A 400 11.64 -26.14 21.59
N THR A 401 11.14 -26.95 22.51
CA THR A 401 10.11 -27.95 22.26
C THR A 401 8.77 -27.43 22.76
N LEU A 402 7.77 -27.39 21.89
CA LEU A 402 6.39 -27.15 22.26
C LEU A 402 5.71 -28.51 22.47
N ASN A 403 5.12 -28.73 23.63
CA ASN A 403 4.38 -29.94 23.96
C ASN A 403 2.91 -29.60 24.21
N VAL A 404 2.02 -30.13 23.38
CA VAL A 404 0.59 -29.83 23.46
C VAL A 404 -0.17 -31.05 24.00
N SER A 405 -0.73 -30.92 25.21
CA SER A 405 -1.61 -31.95 25.78
C SER A 405 -3.04 -31.76 25.30
N ALA A 406 -3.73 -32.87 25.03
CA ALA A 406 -5.16 -32.83 24.72
C ALA A 406 -5.93 -32.20 25.89
N ALA A 407 -6.91 -31.35 25.58
CA ALA A 407 -7.76 -30.78 26.61
C ALA A 407 -8.55 -31.92 27.27
N ASP A 408 -8.34 -32.14 28.57
CA ASP A 408 -9.07 -33.16 29.32
C ASP A 408 -10.56 -32.76 29.33
N ALA A 409 -11.42 -33.52 28.66
CA ALA A 409 -12.83 -33.17 28.48
C ALA A 409 -13.55 -32.96 29.83
N ALA A 410 -13.10 -33.65 30.88
CA ALA A 410 -13.58 -33.50 32.25
C ALA A 410 -13.11 -32.19 32.91
N ALA A 411 -11.87 -31.74 32.66
CA ALA A 411 -11.33 -30.50 33.21
C ALA A 411 -11.88 -29.26 32.50
N ALA A 412 -12.11 -29.33 31.18
CA ALA A 412 -12.78 -28.28 30.42
C ALA A 412 -14.25 -28.13 30.84
N ALA A 413 -14.96 -29.24 31.08
CA ALA A 413 -16.32 -29.23 31.63
C ALA A 413 -16.36 -28.65 33.06
N ALA A 414 -15.38 -28.98 33.90
CA ALA A 414 -15.25 -28.43 35.26
C ALA A 414 -14.92 -26.94 35.27
N ALA A 415 -14.06 -26.45 34.36
CA ALA A 415 -13.74 -25.03 34.22
C ALA A 415 -14.93 -24.23 33.68
N ALA A 416 -15.69 -24.78 32.71
CA ALA A 416 -16.93 -24.20 32.23
C ALA A 416 -18.03 -24.18 33.30
N ALA A 417 -18.12 -25.21 34.14
CA ALA A 417 -19.03 -25.27 35.29
C ALA A 417 -18.62 -24.27 36.39
N ALA A 418 -17.32 -24.10 36.66
CA ALA A 418 -16.79 -23.13 37.62
C ALA A 418 -17.00 -21.67 37.16
N ALA A 419 -16.88 -21.41 35.85
CA ALA A 419 -17.17 -20.10 35.25
C ALA A 419 -18.66 -19.74 35.23
N THR A 420 -19.56 -20.73 35.35
CA THR A 420 -21.02 -20.52 35.32
C THR A 420 -21.70 -20.57 36.70
N GLY A 421 -20.98 -20.85 37.79
CA GLY A 421 -21.48 -20.65 39.16
C GLY A 421 -22.68 -21.52 39.56
N TYR A 422 -22.99 -22.60 38.85
CA TYR A 422 -24.08 -23.50 39.21
C TYR A 422 -23.55 -24.78 39.86
N THR A 423 -23.78 -24.90 41.17
CA THR A 423 -23.64 -26.16 41.92
C THR A 423 -24.89 -27.01 41.65
N TYR A 424 -24.71 -28.14 40.95
CA TYR A 424 -25.79 -29.11 40.78
C TYR A 424 -25.73 -30.12 41.94
N PHE A 425 -26.69 -30.05 42.86
CA PHE A 425 -26.96 -31.14 43.80
C PHE A 425 -27.66 -32.28 43.05
N THR A 426 -27.08 -33.47 43.10
CA THR A 426 -27.67 -34.71 42.61
C THR A 426 -28.61 -35.27 43.69
N THR A 427 -29.91 -35.36 43.39
CA THR A 427 -30.87 -36.11 44.19
C THR A 427 -30.78 -37.59 43.83
N VAL A 428 -30.38 -38.42 44.80
CA VAL A 428 -30.47 -39.87 44.73
C VAL A 428 -31.92 -40.26 45.08
N THR A 429 -32.63 -40.85 44.14
CA THR A 429 -33.91 -41.53 44.39
C THR A 429 -33.63 -42.93 44.93
N VAL A 430 -34.11 -43.22 46.13
CA VAL A 430 -34.24 -44.58 46.68
C VAL A 430 -35.70 -45.01 46.48
N GLU A 431 -35.86 -46.28 46.10
CA GLU A 431 -37.07 -47.01 45.62
C GLU A 431 -38.44 -46.55 46.16
#